data_AF-B2W825-F1
#
_entry.id   AF-B2W825-F1
#
_cell.length_a   1.000
_cell.length_b   1.000
_cell.length_c   1.000
_cell.angle_alpha   90.00
_cell.angle_beta   90.00
_cell.angle_gamma   90.00
#
_symmetry.space_group_name_H-M   'P 1'
#
loop_
_entity.id
_entity.type
_entity.pdbx_description
1 polymer ?
#
loop_
_entity_poly.entity_id
_entity_poly.type
_entity_poly.pdbx_seq_one_letter_code
_entity_poly.pdbx_strand_id
1 'polypeptide(L)'
;MKFSVLAAAALSQVASAHYFFDKTFVNGEQIGEPLEYIRKNTRSISYMPTKWKNSFDNLTPDDPDFRCNLGAFKSAKNTKVLEVKAGTKVAMGLGVQATMKHPGPCFAHMSKAPGSVQDYEGDGEWFKIHEEGICDKSKDIKGPAWCTWDKDRVEFTIPAGTPDGEYLIRSEHVGLHGAHDGQAEFYYGCLQVKVTGGGSGTPGPTYKFPGAYKKDDPEFNFSVWGGMKDYTFPGPRPWTGGNNGNDGNSTSPAEEATNPTSSSVAEPEPAAPAATATASPSPISNDPTQLPPVHNSENCKGGKNKRGRRAFRNAILKA
;
A
#
# COMPACT_ATOMS: atom_id res chain seq x y z
N MET A 1 -55.16 -6.75 26.60
CA MET A 1 -54.25 -7.33 25.59
C MET A 1 -52.89 -6.64 25.74
N LYS A 2 -51.77 -7.38 25.75
CA LYS A 2 -50.41 -6.81 25.84
C LYS A 2 -49.78 -6.85 24.45
N PHE A 3 -49.49 -5.70 23.85
CA PHE A 3 -48.71 -5.62 22.62
C PHE A 3 -47.23 -5.38 22.98
N SER A 4 -46.40 -6.42 22.82
CA SER A 4 -44.94 -6.27 22.88
C SER A 4 -44.43 -5.89 21.49
N VAL A 5 -43.89 -4.69 21.35
CA VAL A 5 -43.20 -4.26 20.12
C VAL A 5 -41.74 -4.68 20.22
N LEU A 6 -41.35 -5.69 19.45
CA LEU A 6 -39.95 -6.07 19.26
C LEU A 6 -39.32 -5.15 18.21
N ALA A 7 -38.47 -4.22 18.66
CA ALA A 7 -37.68 -3.38 17.77
C ALA A 7 -36.44 -4.16 17.30
N ALA A 8 -36.47 -4.68 16.07
CA ALA A 8 -35.30 -5.28 15.44
C ALA A 8 -34.37 -4.18 14.90
N ALA A 9 -33.26 -3.94 15.59
CA ALA A 9 -32.21 -3.03 15.11
C ALA A 9 -31.40 -3.72 14.00
N ALA A 10 -31.67 -3.36 12.75
CA ALA A 10 -30.86 -3.81 11.61
C ALA A 10 -29.48 -3.12 11.65
N LEU A 11 -28.47 -3.82 12.16
CA LEU A 11 -27.07 -3.41 12.04
C LEU A 11 -26.60 -3.68 10.61
N SER A 12 -26.68 -2.67 9.75
CA SER A 12 -26.04 -2.69 8.44
C SER A 12 -24.52 -2.70 8.62
N GLN A 13 -23.90 -3.87 8.39
CA GLN A 13 -22.45 -3.95 8.30
C GLN A 13 -21.99 -3.25 7.02
N VAL A 14 -21.54 -2.00 7.19
CA VAL A 14 -20.85 -1.27 6.12
C VAL A 14 -19.47 -1.91 5.96
N ALA A 15 -19.34 -2.81 4.99
CA ALA A 15 -18.08 -3.44 4.65
C ALA A 15 -17.12 -2.41 4.01
N SER A 16 -16.36 -1.71 4.85
CA SER A 16 -15.20 -0.94 4.40
C SER A 16 -14.15 -1.91 3.89
N ALA A 17 -13.92 -1.92 2.58
CA ALA A 17 -12.82 -2.68 1.99
C ALA A 17 -11.45 -2.02 2.26
N HIS A 18 -11.43 -0.73 2.60
CA HIS A 18 -10.26 0.01 3.05
C HIS A 18 -9.85 -0.37 4.48
N TYR A 19 -8.55 -0.49 4.75
CA TYR A 19 -7.95 -0.91 6.02
C TYR A 19 -6.64 -0.16 6.32
N PHE A 20 -6.06 -0.38 7.50
CA PHE A 20 -4.77 0.21 7.90
C PHE A 20 -4.05 -0.74 8.85
N PHE A 21 -2.71 -0.64 8.92
CA PHE A 21 -1.90 -1.41 9.85
C PHE A 21 -1.79 -0.71 11.21
N ASP A 22 -2.09 -1.44 12.30
CA ASP A 22 -1.91 -0.96 13.68
C ASP A 22 -1.41 -2.02 14.67
N LYS A 23 -1.53 -3.31 14.35
CA LYS A 23 -1.06 -4.42 15.21
C LYS A 23 0.33 -4.87 14.82
N THR A 24 1.10 -5.28 15.82
CA THR A 24 2.40 -5.91 15.64
C THR A 24 2.33 -7.36 16.09
N PHE A 25 2.93 -8.28 15.34
CA PHE A 25 3.02 -9.69 15.71
C PHE A 25 4.48 -10.15 15.68
N VAL A 26 4.83 -11.04 16.62
CA VAL A 26 6.13 -11.71 16.70
C VAL A 26 5.88 -13.21 16.86
N ASN A 27 6.49 -14.02 15.99
CA ASN A 27 6.30 -15.48 15.93
C ASN A 27 4.83 -15.94 15.90
N GLY A 28 3.96 -15.14 15.28
CA GLY A 28 2.52 -15.42 15.11
C GLY A 28 1.61 -14.86 16.20
N GLU A 29 2.15 -14.47 17.36
CA GLU A 29 1.42 -13.90 18.49
C GLU A 29 1.37 -12.36 18.41
N GLN A 30 0.22 -11.75 18.73
CA GLN A 30 0.11 -10.29 18.77
C GLN A 30 0.85 -9.75 20.00
N ILE A 31 1.68 -8.73 19.82
CA ILE A 31 2.39 -8.06 20.90
C ILE A 31 2.01 -6.58 20.99
N GLY A 32 1.91 -6.09 22.22
CA GLY A 32 1.65 -4.68 22.52
C GLY A 32 0.25 -4.19 22.13
N GLU A 33 0.05 -2.90 22.37
CA GLU A 33 -1.16 -2.16 22.03
C GLU A 33 -1.14 -1.68 20.56
N PRO A 34 -2.30 -1.36 19.96
CA PRO A 34 -2.36 -0.77 18.63
C PRO A 34 -1.50 0.49 18.51
N LEU A 35 -0.67 0.55 17.46
CA LEU A 35 0.30 1.61 17.17
C LEU A 35 1.43 1.78 18.21
N GLU A 36 1.66 0.80 19.10
CA GLU A 36 2.76 0.88 20.08
C GLU A 36 4.14 0.92 19.41
N TYR A 37 4.35 0.09 18.37
CA TYR A 37 5.61 -0.01 17.62
C TYR A 37 5.50 0.50 16.17
N ILE A 38 4.28 0.79 15.70
CA ILE A 38 4.00 1.27 14.34
C ILE A 38 3.75 2.78 14.38
N ARG A 39 4.40 3.53 13.47
CA ARG A 39 4.21 4.98 13.35
C ARG A 39 2.76 5.32 13.00
N LYS A 40 2.15 6.20 13.79
CA LYS A 40 0.79 6.70 13.59
C LYS A 40 0.78 7.82 12.54
N ASN A 41 0.03 7.60 11.46
CA ASN A 41 -0.24 8.64 10.47
C ASN A 41 -1.18 9.73 11.00
N THR A 42 -1.21 10.89 10.34
CA THR A 42 -2.07 12.03 10.67
C THR A 42 -3.25 12.21 9.70
N ARG A 43 -3.67 11.15 8.99
CA ARG A 43 -4.84 11.21 8.10
C ARG A 43 -6.10 11.47 8.94
N SER A 44 -7.02 12.27 8.39
CA SER A 44 -8.36 12.48 8.99
C SER A 44 -9.20 11.19 8.98
N ILE A 45 -8.92 10.29 8.03
CA ILE A 45 -9.51 8.96 7.90
C ILE A 45 -8.35 7.97 7.70
N SER A 46 -7.97 7.24 8.76
CA SER A 46 -6.74 6.44 8.82
C SER A 46 -6.65 5.29 7.80
N TYR A 47 -7.79 4.78 7.35
CA TYR A 47 -7.90 3.69 6.39
C TYR A 47 -7.83 4.11 4.92
N MET A 48 -7.87 5.41 4.59
CA MET A 48 -7.83 5.81 3.18
C MET A 48 -6.46 5.48 2.55
N PRO A 49 -6.42 4.89 1.35
CA PRO A 49 -5.17 4.60 0.65
C PRO A 49 -4.46 5.87 0.13
N THR A 50 -3.18 5.75 -0.17
CA THR A 50 -2.46 6.68 -1.07
C THR A 50 -2.68 6.26 -2.52
N LYS A 51 -2.76 7.22 -3.45
CA LYS A 51 -2.92 7.02 -4.90
C LYS A 51 -2.20 8.12 -5.69
N TRP A 52 -1.77 7.89 -6.93
CA TRP A 52 -1.37 8.99 -7.83
C TRP A 52 -2.57 9.79 -8.37
N LYS A 53 -3.70 9.13 -8.59
CA LYS A 53 -4.93 9.72 -9.14
C LYS A 53 -6.05 9.62 -8.12
N ASN A 54 -6.82 10.70 -7.96
CA ASN A 54 -7.91 10.79 -6.99
C ASN A 54 -7.45 10.51 -5.54
N SER A 55 -6.29 11.04 -5.13
CA SER A 55 -5.83 10.93 -3.75
C SER A 55 -6.75 11.67 -2.78
N PHE A 56 -6.97 11.09 -1.60
CA PHE A 56 -7.90 11.59 -0.59
C PHE A 56 -7.39 12.85 0.14
N ASP A 57 -6.09 12.91 0.39
CA ASP A 57 -5.42 13.92 1.22
C ASP A 57 -4.24 14.58 0.48
N ASN A 58 -4.28 14.54 -0.84
CA ASN A 58 -3.22 14.99 -1.77
C ASN A 58 -1.86 14.30 -1.61
N LEU A 59 -1.73 13.27 -0.75
CA LEU A 59 -0.51 12.45 -0.71
C LEU A 59 -0.47 11.53 -1.93
N THR A 60 0.65 11.51 -2.64
CA THR A 60 0.93 10.59 -3.75
C THR A 60 2.14 9.72 -3.44
N PRO A 61 2.40 8.65 -4.23
CA PRO A 61 3.64 7.88 -4.10
C PRO A 61 4.94 8.64 -4.43
N ASP A 62 4.83 9.83 -5.02
CA ASP A 62 5.96 10.68 -5.39
C ASP A 62 6.41 11.60 -4.24
N ASP A 63 5.63 11.67 -3.15
CA ASP A 63 5.87 12.55 -2.00
C ASP A 63 6.75 11.90 -0.90
N PRO A 64 7.52 12.68 -0.12
CA PRO A 64 8.35 12.16 0.98
C PRO A 64 7.61 11.30 2.01
N ASP A 65 6.36 11.65 2.33
CA ASP A 65 5.53 10.91 3.29
C ASP A 65 5.10 9.52 2.78
N PHE A 66 5.30 9.19 1.50
CA PHE A 66 5.04 7.83 0.97
C PHE A 66 5.94 6.74 1.58
N ARG A 67 7.02 7.12 2.26
CA ARG A 67 7.84 6.20 3.08
C ARG A 67 6.99 5.49 4.14
N CYS A 68 6.27 6.25 4.96
CA CYS A 68 5.66 5.76 6.19
C CYS A 68 4.21 6.19 6.43
N ASN A 69 3.59 6.86 5.45
CA ASN A 69 2.23 7.41 5.41
C ASN A 69 2.14 8.83 6.01
N LEU A 70 1.09 9.58 5.65
CA LEU A 70 0.95 11.02 5.88
C LEU A 70 1.29 11.42 7.32
N GLY A 71 2.28 12.29 7.50
CA GLY A 71 2.72 12.82 8.78
C GLY A 71 3.26 11.80 9.77
N ALA A 72 3.50 10.54 9.38
CA ALA A 72 3.83 9.46 10.30
C ALA A 72 5.11 9.72 11.10
N PHE A 73 6.08 10.46 10.55
CA PHE A 73 7.30 10.84 11.27
C PHE A 73 7.02 11.69 12.53
N LYS A 74 5.92 12.46 12.56
CA LYS A 74 5.50 13.24 13.75
C LYS A 74 5.21 12.35 14.97
N SER A 75 4.97 11.05 14.75
CA SER A 75 4.78 10.07 15.83
C SER A 75 6.06 9.33 16.25
N ALA A 76 7.14 9.40 15.47
CA ALA A 76 8.33 8.54 15.62
C ALA A 76 8.94 8.53 17.03
N LYS A 77 9.02 9.69 17.66
CA LYS A 77 9.51 9.89 19.04
C LYS A 77 8.62 9.28 20.13
N ASN A 78 7.33 9.08 19.84
CA ASN A 78 6.35 8.51 20.76
C ASN A 78 6.05 7.03 20.47
N THR A 79 6.32 6.57 19.25
CA THR A 79 6.30 5.14 18.89
C THR A 79 7.52 4.45 19.51
N LYS A 80 7.31 3.30 20.17
CA LYS A 80 8.39 2.51 20.78
C LYS A 80 9.24 1.83 19.69
N VAL A 81 10.40 1.31 20.09
CA VAL A 81 11.27 0.49 19.24
C VAL A 81 11.15 -0.96 19.70
N LEU A 82 10.77 -1.85 18.79
CA LEU A 82 10.64 -3.28 19.07
C LEU A 82 12.01 -3.97 18.95
N GLU A 83 12.55 -4.49 20.05
CA GLU A 83 13.76 -5.33 19.98
C GLU A 83 13.42 -6.74 19.53
N VAL A 84 14.05 -7.20 18.45
CA VAL A 84 13.87 -8.53 17.84
C VAL A 84 15.22 -9.10 17.41
N LYS A 85 15.31 -10.44 17.35
CA LYS A 85 16.49 -11.09 16.77
C LYS A 85 16.37 -11.19 15.26
N ALA A 86 17.48 -11.14 14.53
CA ALA A 86 17.48 -11.58 13.14
C ALA A 86 16.98 -13.04 13.04
N GLY A 87 16.31 -13.40 11.94
CA GLY A 87 15.61 -14.68 11.79
C GLY A 87 14.24 -14.75 12.47
N THR A 88 13.80 -13.71 13.21
CA THR A 88 12.46 -13.66 13.81
C THR A 88 11.38 -13.47 12.76
N LYS A 89 10.26 -14.20 12.89
CA LYS A 89 9.03 -13.99 12.12
C LYS A 89 8.27 -12.80 12.71
N VAL A 90 7.98 -11.80 11.89
CA VAL A 90 7.33 -10.54 12.29
C VAL A 90 6.17 -10.27 11.33
N ALA A 91 5.08 -9.69 11.81
CA ALA A 91 4.00 -9.20 10.95
C ALA A 91 3.49 -7.83 11.38
N MET A 92 3.07 -7.03 10.39
CA MET A 92 2.18 -5.89 10.61
C MET A 92 0.76 -6.32 10.26
N GLY A 93 -0.15 -6.22 11.23
CA GLY A 93 -1.55 -6.62 11.09
C GLY A 93 -2.53 -5.45 11.04
N LEU A 94 -3.70 -5.74 10.48
CA LEU A 94 -4.75 -4.77 10.21
C LEU A 94 -5.59 -4.44 11.44
N GLY A 95 -5.94 -3.17 11.55
CA GLY A 95 -6.83 -2.64 12.59
C GLY A 95 -8.26 -3.14 12.47
N VAL A 96 -9.03 -2.90 13.55
CA VAL A 96 -10.49 -3.13 13.62
C VAL A 96 -10.99 -4.51 13.15
N GLN A 97 -10.13 -5.54 13.22
CA GLN A 97 -10.40 -6.91 12.74
C GLN A 97 -10.66 -7.00 11.22
N ALA A 98 -10.16 -6.04 10.45
CA ALA A 98 -10.21 -6.09 8.99
C ALA A 98 -9.30 -7.20 8.43
N THR A 99 -9.65 -7.69 7.24
CA THR A 99 -8.80 -8.54 6.40
C THR A 99 -8.65 -7.90 5.03
N MET A 100 -7.61 -8.27 4.27
CA MET A 100 -7.36 -7.71 2.94
C MET A 100 -8.42 -8.21 1.95
N LYS A 101 -9.33 -7.31 1.55
CA LYS A 101 -10.44 -7.55 0.60
C LYS A 101 -10.27 -6.85 -0.76
N HIS A 102 -9.06 -6.41 -1.07
CA HIS A 102 -8.67 -5.97 -2.40
C HIS A 102 -7.74 -7.00 -3.05
N PRO A 103 -7.87 -7.29 -4.35
CA PRO A 103 -6.90 -8.12 -5.05
C PRO A 103 -5.57 -7.36 -5.22
N GLY A 104 -4.45 -8.01 -4.91
CA GLY A 104 -3.12 -7.46 -5.17
C GLY A 104 -2.02 -8.02 -4.27
N PRO A 105 -0.76 -7.58 -4.49
CA PRO A 105 0.40 -8.09 -3.77
C PRO A 105 0.61 -7.39 -2.42
N CYS A 106 1.41 -8.03 -1.57
CA CYS A 106 2.00 -7.37 -0.39
C CYS A 106 3.53 -7.42 -0.43
N PHE A 107 4.15 -6.51 0.33
CA PHE A 107 5.59 -6.34 0.40
C PHE A 107 6.01 -6.04 1.84
N ALA A 108 7.24 -6.42 2.21
CA ALA A 108 7.93 -5.84 3.35
C ALA A 108 9.33 -5.36 2.96
N HIS A 109 9.64 -4.14 3.38
CA HIS A 109 10.89 -3.44 3.09
C HIS A 109 11.56 -3.02 4.38
N MET A 110 12.89 -3.07 4.44
CA MET A 110 13.67 -2.58 5.57
C MET A 110 14.55 -1.42 5.14
N SER A 111 14.77 -0.46 6.04
CA SER A 111 15.78 0.59 5.89
C SER A 111 16.48 0.83 7.22
N LYS A 112 17.82 0.87 7.19
CA LYS A 112 18.64 1.02 8.38
C LYS A 112 18.71 2.49 8.80
N ALA A 113 18.40 2.79 10.05
CA ALA A 113 18.62 4.11 10.59
C ALA A 113 20.13 4.38 10.75
N PRO A 114 20.62 5.60 10.46
CA PRO A 114 22.02 5.98 10.71
C PRO A 114 22.34 6.16 12.20
N GLY A 115 21.31 6.21 13.04
CA GLY A 115 21.37 6.35 14.50
C GLY A 115 20.09 5.76 15.10
N SER A 116 19.40 6.49 15.99
CA SER A 116 18.09 6.02 16.45
C SER A 116 17.04 6.10 15.35
N VAL A 117 16.22 5.07 15.22
CA VAL A 117 15.07 5.06 14.32
C VAL A 117 14.03 6.12 14.70
N GLN A 118 13.97 6.54 15.96
CA GLN A 118 13.05 7.61 16.38
C GLN A 118 13.42 9.01 15.85
N ASP A 119 14.64 9.19 15.35
CA ASP A 119 15.12 10.40 14.64
C ASP A 119 15.12 10.24 13.12
N TYR A 120 14.83 9.04 12.61
CA TYR A 120 15.02 8.70 11.21
C TYR A 120 13.73 8.80 10.38
N GLU A 121 13.73 9.62 9.33
CA GLU A 121 12.56 9.76 8.45
C GLU A 121 12.35 8.57 7.51
N GLY A 122 13.41 7.82 7.18
CA GLY A 122 13.39 6.81 6.10
C GLY A 122 13.91 7.33 4.76
N ASP A 123 14.75 8.36 4.76
CA ASP A 123 15.35 9.02 3.59
C ASP A 123 16.61 8.35 3.01
N GLY A 124 17.11 7.34 3.71
CA GLY A 124 18.20 6.47 3.26
C GLY A 124 17.73 5.33 2.34
N GLU A 125 18.59 4.32 2.24
CA GLU A 125 18.41 3.15 1.38
C GLU A 125 17.41 2.16 1.97
N TRP A 126 16.50 1.68 1.13
CA TRP A 126 15.54 0.61 1.40
C TRP A 126 15.91 -0.65 0.62
N PHE A 127 15.65 -1.83 1.19
CA PHE A 127 15.75 -3.12 0.53
C PHE A 127 14.51 -3.96 0.82
N LYS A 128 14.09 -4.77 -0.16
CA LYS A 128 12.97 -5.70 -0.01
C LYS A 128 13.41 -6.92 0.81
N ILE A 129 12.55 -7.42 1.70
CA ILE A 129 12.76 -8.69 2.43
C ILE A 129 11.61 -9.68 2.24
N HIS A 130 10.48 -9.24 1.68
CA HIS A 130 9.33 -10.09 1.40
C HIS A 130 8.50 -9.52 0.25
N GLU A 131 7.95 -10.42 -0.57
CA GLU A 131 6.83 -10.14 -1.48
C GLU A 131 5.93 -11.37 -1.60
N GLU A 132 4.64 -11.12 -1.79
CA GLU A 132 3.62 -12.14 -2.01
C GLU A 132 2.59 -11.63 -3.02
N GLY A 133 2.10 -12.50 -3.90
CA GLY A 133 1.23 -12.13 -5.02
C GLY A 133 0.20 -13.21 -5.33
N ILE A 134 -0.04 -13.47 -6.62
CA ILE A 134 -0.89 -14.58 -7.07
C ILE A 134 -0.23 -15.90 -6.69
N CYS A 135 -0.97 -16.77 -5.99
CA CYS A 135 -0.50 -18.09 -5.57
C CYS A 135 -1.47 -19.23 -5.92
N ASP A 136 -2.70 -18.90 -6.33
CA ASP A 136 -3.67 -19.89 -6.80
C ASP A 136 -4.33 -19.42 -8.11
N LYS A 137 -3.71 -19.79 -9.23
CA LYS A 137 -4.21 -19.47 -10.59
C LYS A 137 -5.53 -20.19 -10.94
N SER A 138 -6.04 -21.10 -10.11
CA SER A 138 -7.35 -21.75 -10.33
C SER A 138 -8.53 -20.92 -9.81
N LYS A 139 -8.26 -19.88 -9.01
CA LYS A 139 -9.25 -19.01 -8.38
C LYS A 139 -9.43 -17.68 -9.12
N ASP A 140 -10.43 -16.91 -8.72
CA ASP A 140 -10.71 -15.60 -9.32
C ASP A 140 -9.58 -14.59 -8.99
N ILE A 141 -8.97 -14.03 -10.03
CA ILE A 141 -7.93 -12.97 -9.95
C ILE A 141 -8.45 -11.66 -9.35
N LYS A 142 -9.77 -11.45 -9.27
CA LYS A 142 -10.35 -10.31 -8.54
C LYS A 142 -10.43 -10.53 -7.03
N GLY A 143 -10.01 -11.70 -6.52
CA GLY A 143 -9.94 -11.97 -5.09
C GLY A 143 -9.03 -13.15 -4.70
N PRO A 144 -9.57 -14.35 -4.43
CA PRO A 144 -8.86 -15.40 -3.69
C PRO A 144 -7.74 -16.13 -4.46
N ALA A 145 -7.38 -15.69 -5.67
CA ALA A 145 -6.13 -16.10 -6.34
C ALA A 145 -4.87 -15.46 -5.72
N TRP A 146 -5.03 -14.29 -5.10
CA TRP A 146 -3.96 -13.59 -4.38
C TRP A 146 -3.78 -14.20 -3.00
N CYS A 147 -2.55 -14.52 -2.62
CA CYS A 147 -2.28 -15.09 -1.30
C CYS A 147 -2.52 -14.11 -0.14
N THR A 148 -2.59 -12.80 -0.44
CA THR A 148 -2.98 -11.74 0.50
C THR A 148 -4.46 -11.79 0.86
N TRP A 149 -5.31 -12.39 0.01
CA TRP A 149 -6.75 -12.33 0.15
C TRP A 149 -7.23 -12.95 1.46
N ASP A 150 -8.05 -12.19 2.20
CA ASP A 150 -8.58 -12.55 3.51
C ASP A 150 -7.54 -12.75 4.63
N LYS A 151 -6.26 -12.44 4.39
CA LYS A 151 -5.28 -12.34 5.49
C LYS A 151 -5.49 -11.06 6.30
N ASP A 152 -5.21 -11.16 7.59
CA ASP A 152 -5.27 -10.06 8.56
C ASP A 152 -3.95 -9.30 8.71
N ARG A 153 -2.87 -9.76 8.05
CA ARG A 153 -1.51 -9.24 8.23
C ARG A 153 -0.60 -9.48 7.03
N VAL A 154 0.46 -8.68 6.92
CA VAL A 154 1.64 -8.93 6.08
C VAL A 154 2.71 -9.53 6.99
N GLU A 155 3.06 -10.79 6.78
CA GLU A 155 3.99 -11.56 7.62
C GLU A 155 5.25 -11.96 6.85
N PHE A 156 6.40 -11.74 7.47
CA PHE A 156 7.72 -11.98 6.88
C PHE A 156 8.69 -12.49 7.95
N THR A 157 9.89 -12.86 7.53
CA THR A 157 11.00 -13.20 8.43
C THR A 157 12.10 -12.19 8.19
N ILE A 158 12.62 -11.57 9.26
CA ILE A 158 13.81 -10.70 9.15
C ILE A 158 14.99 -11.60 8.74
N PRO A 159 15.67 -11.38 7.61
CA PRO A 159 16.75 -12.26 7.17
C PRO A 159 17.82 -12.44 8.25
N ALA A 160 18.29 -13.67 8.47
CA ALA A 160 19.24 -13.97 9.55
C ALA A 160 20.57 -13.20 9.40
N GLY A 161 20.97 -12.90 8.17
CA GLY A 161 22.15 -12.09 7.88
C GLY A 161 21.97 -10.57 8.04
N THR A 162 20.79 -10.08 8.40
CA THR A 162 20.54 -8.63 8.65
C THR A 162 21.51 -8.12 9.70
N PRO A 163 22.30 -7.06 9.45
CA PRO A 163 23.19 -6.51 10.46
C PRO A 163 22.45 -5.92 11.67
N ASP A 164 23.09 -5.94 12.84
CA ASP A 164 22.52 -5.32 14.05
C ASP A 164 22.36 -3.80 13.90
N GLY A 165 21.31 -3.24 14.50
CA GLY A 165 20.99 -1.81 14.47
C GLY A 165 19.50 -1.53 14.52
N GLU A 166 19.12 -0.25 14.47
CA GLU A 166 17.71 0.16 14.38
C GLU A 166 17.26 0.33 12.93
N TYR A 167 16.03 -0.08 12.62
CA TYR A 167 15.47 -0.11 11.28
C TYR A 167 14.01 0.35 11.29
N LEU A 168 13.60 0.97 10.18
CA LEU A 168 12.19 1.00 9.78
C LEU A 168 11.89 -0.27 8.99
N ILE A 169 10.76 -0.91 9.28
CA ILE A 169 10.16 -1.93 8.41
C ILE A 169 8.85 -1.39 7.85
N ARG A 170 8.79 -1.16 6.54
CA ARG A 170 7.61 -0.72 5.79
C ARG A 170 6.89 -1.94 5.24
N SER A 171 5.74 -2.28 5.85
CA SER A 171 4.82 -3.27 5.28
C SER A 171 3.80 -2.57 4.40
N GLU A 172 3.46 -3.19 3.27
CA GLU A 172 2.57 -2.64 2.26
C GLU A 172 1.66 -3.71 1.66
N HIS A 173 0.43 -3.35 1.33
CA HIS A 173 -0.46 -4.07 0.43
C HIS A 173 -0.96 -3.11 -0.65
N VAL A 174 -0.99 -3.55 -1.91
CA VAL A 174 -1.36 -2.71 -3.06
C VAL A 174 -2.65 -3.23 -3.68
N GLY A 175 -3.75 -2.48 -3.57
CA GLY A 175 -5.03 -2.82 -4.19
C GLY A 175 -5.03 -2.53 -5.69
N LEU A 176 -5.18 -3.56 -6.52
CA LEU A 176 -5.10 -3.48 -7.98
C LEU A 176 -6.47 -3.42 -8.70
N HIS A 177 -7.58 -3.35 -7.97
CA HIS A 177 -8.91 -3.32 -8.58
C HIS A 177 -9.14 -2.11 -9.50
N GLY A 178 -8.55 -0.95 -9.17
CA GLY A 178 -8.54 0.27 -9.99
C GLY A 178 -7.23 0.51 -10.75
N ALA A 179 -6.24 -0.38 -10.68
CA ALA A 179 -4.88 -0.13 -11.18
C ALA A 179 -4.86 0.16 -12.69
N HIS A 180 -5.60 -0.60 -13.50
CA HIS A 180 -5.78 -0.36 -14.95
C HIS A 180 -6.20 1.07 -15.38
N ASP A 181 -6.79 1.87 -14.49
CA ASP A 181 -7.17 3.28 -14.74
C ASP A 181 -6.19 4.29 -14.11
N GLY A 182 -5.00 3.84 -13.69
CA GLY A 182 -4.02 4.60 -12.92
C GLY A 182 -4.44 4.84 -11.46
N GLN A 183 -5.33 4.00 -10.90
CA GLN A 183 -5.90 4.14 -9.56
C GLN A 183 -5.53 2.99 -8.61
N ALA A 184 -4.30 2.48 -8.71
CA ALA A 184 -3.74 1.56 -7.71
C ALA A 184 -3.79 2.19 -6.30
N GLU A 185 -4.04 1.35 -5.30
CA GLU A 185 -4.27 1.79 -3.92
C GLU A 185 -3.18 1.29 -2.97
N PHE A 186 -2.39 2.20 -2.42
CA PHE A 186 -1.29 1.84 -1.52
C PHE A 186 -1.73 1.93 -0.05
N TYR A 187 -1.69 0.79 0.64
CA TYR A 187 -1.94 0.65 2.07
C TYR A 187 -0.65 0.25 2.77
N TYR A 188 -0.09 1.11 3.62
CA TYR A 188 1.23 0.90 4.19
C TYR A 188 1.44 1.68 5.49
N GLY A 189 2.45 1.28 6.24
CA GLY A 189 2.95 1.96 7.44
C GLY A 189 4.33 1.43 7.84
N CYS A 190 4.97 2.09 8.81
CA CYS A 190 6.32 1.72 9.27
C CYS A 190 6.33 1.25 10.73
N LEU A 191 6.80 0.02 10.94
CA LEU A 191 7.21 -0.53 12.23
C LEU A 191 8.62 -0.04 12.58
N GLN A 192 8.87 0.31 13.84
CA GLN A 192 10.21 0.65 14.35
C GLN A 192 10.80 -0.56 15.08
N VAL A 193 11.95 -1.06 14.61
CA VAL A 193 12.62 -2.22 15.22
C VAL A 193 14.08 -1.93 15.56
N LYS A 194 14.60 -2.70 16.52
CA LYS A 194 16.02 -2.88 16.78
C LYS A 194 16.36 -4.34 16.54
N VAL A 195 17.13 -4.61 15.50
CA VAL A 195 17.62 -5.95 15.15
C VAL A 195 18.85 -6.26 15.97
N THR A 196 18.88 -7.46 16.56
CA THR A 196 19.98 -7.99 17.38
C THR A 196 20.36 -9.41 16.97
N GLY A 197 21.58 -9.84 17.25
CA GLY A 197 22.03 -11.21 16.96
C GLY A 197 22.02 -11.54 15.47
N GLY A 198 22.20 -10.53 14.63
CA GLY A 198 22.27 -10.59 13.19
C GLY A 198 23.62 -11.02 12.64
N GLY A 199 23.73 -10.94 11.31
CA GLY A 199 24.93 -11.32 10.57
C GLY A 199 25.70 -10.15 9.97
N SER A 200 26.72 -10.47 9.18
CA SER A 200 27.51 -9.52 8.38
C SER A 200 27.00 -9.39 6.94
N GLY A 201 25.71 -9.68 6.71
CA GLY A 201 25.08 -9.61 5.39
C GLY A 201 25.12 -8.19 4.82
N THR A 202 25.14 -8.07 3.49
CA THR A 202 25.08 -6.78 2.78
C THR A 202 23.70 -6.65 2.13
N PRO A 203 22.76 -5.87 2.71
CA PRO A 203 21.41 -5.73 2.15
C PRO A 203 21.41 -5.08 0.78
N GLY A 204 20.74 -5.71 -0.18
CA GLY A 204 20.54 -5.14 -1.51
C GLY A 204 19.88 -6.11 -2.49
N PRO A 205 19.58 -5.67 -3.73
CA PRO A 205 19.75 -4.30 -4.22
C PRO A 205 18.90 -3.26 -3.48
N THR A 206 19.36 -2.01 -3.42
CA THR A 206 18.68 -0.92 -2.68
C THR A 206 18.02 0.11 -3.59
N TYR A 207 17.14 0.92 -2.99
CA TYR A 207 16.38 2.00 -3.63
C TYR A 207 15.81 2.96 -2.58
N LYS A 208 15.08 3.99 -3.02
CA LYS A 208 14.47 5.00 -2.12
C LYS A 208 12.95 5.10 -2.28
N PHE A 209 12.29 5.46 -1.19
CA PHE A 209 10.92 5.98 -1.22
C PHE A 209 10.93 7.47 -0.88
N PRO A 210 10.25 8.34 -1.66
CA PRO A 210 9.72 8.10 -3.01
C PRO A 210 10.84 7.80 -4.03
N GLY A 211 10.46 7.36 -5.24
CA GLY A 211 11.36 7.13 -6.39
C GLY A 211 11.49 5.68 -6.87
N ALA A 212 11.27 4.68 -5.99
CA ALA A 212 11.28 3.28 -6.37
C ALA A 212 10.05 2.82 -7.17
N TYR A 213 8.93 3.52 -7.01
CA TYR A 213 7.69 3.33 -7.77
C TYR A 213 7.43 4.56 -8.63
N LYS A 214 6.92 4.34 -9.84
CA LYS A 214 6.50 5.39 -10.78
C LYS A 214 5.07 5.13 -11.20
N LYS A 215 4.37 6.23 -11.50
CA LYS A 215 2.97 6.23 -11.89
C LYS A 215 2.64 5.32 -13.10
N ASP A 216 3.58 5.20 -14.03
CA ASP A 216 3.39 4.47 -15.28
C ASP A 216 4.03 3.06 -15.26
N ASP A 217 4.56 2.61 -14.11
CA ASP A 217 5.08 1.24 -14.01
C ASP A 217 3.94 0.21 -14.19
N PRO A 218 4.16 -0.90 -14.92
CA PRO A 218 3.09 -1.79 -15.40
C PRO A 218 2.40 -2.60 -14.29
N GLU A 219 3.05 -2.77 -13.14
CA GLU A 219 2.54 -3.51 -11.98
C GLU A 219 1.53 -2.68 -11.18
N PHE A 220 1.58 -1.35 -11.30
CA PHE A 220 0.59 -0.42 -10.76
C PHE A 220 -0.48 0.01 -11.79
N ASN A 221 -0.27 -0.33 -13.07
CA ASN A 221 -1.27 -0.21 -14.13
C ASN A 221 -1.88 -1.58 -14.51
N PHE A 222 -1.66 -2.59 -13.66
CA PHE A 222 -2.15 -3.95 -13.85
C PHE A 222 -3.69 -4.02 -13.85
N SER A 223 -4.26 -4.77 -14.79
CA SER A 223 -5.71 -5.05 -14.81
C SER A 223 -6.05 -6.40 -14.21
N VAL A 224 -6.78 -6.46 -13.10
CA VAL A 224 -7.43 -7.70 -12.60
C VAL A 224 -8.65 -8.12 -13.45
N TRP A 225 -8.94 -7.38 -14.52
CA TRP A 225 -10.06 -7.63 -15.42
C TRP A 225 -9.57 -8.30 -16.72
N GLY A 226 -10.43 -9.10 -17.35
CA GLY A 226 -10.10 -9.82 -18.58
C GLY A 226 -9.50 -11.22 -18.40
N GLY A 227 -9.39 -11.73 -17.16
CA GLY A 227 -9.00 -13.12 -16.88
C GLY A 227 -7.67 -13.27 -16.13
N MET A 228 -7.30 -14.53 -15.87
CA MET A 228 -6.06 -14.87 -15.15
C MET A 228 -4.82 -14.55 -15.99
N LYS A 229 -3.80 -13.98 -15.36
CA LYS A 229 -2.48 -13.71 -15.96
C LYS A 229 -1.41 -13.59 -14.87
N ASP A 230 -0.16 -13.61 -15.28
CA ASP A 230 0.98 -13.40 -14.41
C ASP A 230 1.11 -11.96 -13.92
N TYR A 231 1.53 -11.79 -12.67
CA TYR A 231 1.86 -10.51 -12.05
C TYR A 231 3.37 -10.42 -11.83
N THR A 232 4.01 -9.44 -12.46
CA THR A 232 5.40 -9.09 -12.21
C THR A 232 5.47 -8.22 -10.96
N PHE A 233 6.40 -8.50 -10.05
CA PHE A 233 6.60 -7.64 -8.88
C PHE A 233 7.42 -6.39 -9.24
N PRO A 234 7.09 -5.21 -8.68
CA PRO A 234 7.85 -3.98 -8.89
C PRO A 234 9.20 -4.05 -8.14
N GLY A 235 10.26 -3.56 -8.79
CA GLY A 235 11.59 -3.43 -8.21
C GLY A 235 12.34 -4.76 -7.93
N PRO A 236 13.48 -4.71 -7.23
CA PRO A 236 14.32 -5.88 -6.95
C PRO A 236 13.63 -7.01 -6.19
N ARG A 237 14.15 -8.23 -6.32
CA ARG A 237 13.72 -9.39 -5.54
C ARG A 237 14.06 -9.23 -4.04
N PRO A 238 13.34 -9.94 -3.13
CA PRO A 238 13.65 -9.95 -1.71
C PRO A 238 15.10 -10.40 -1.41
N TRP A 239 15.81 -9.61 -0.61
CA TRP A 239 17.11 -9.97 -0.08
C TRP A 239 16.98 -11.05 1.01
N THR A 240 17.76 -12.12 0.88
CA THR A 240 17.65 -13.34 1.70
C THR A 240 18.66 -13.43 2.84
N GLY A 241 19.50 -12.40 3.03
CA GLY A 241 20.51 -12.34 4.11
C GLY A 241 21.96 -12.57 3.67
N GLY A 242 22.21 -12.77 2.37
CA GLY A 242 23.57 -12.99 1.84
C GLY A 242 24.37 -11.71 1.57
N ASN A 243 25.58 -11.87 1.02
CA ASN A 243 26.43 -10.77 0.56
C ASN A 243 26.23 -10.41 -0.93
N ASN A 244 25.23 -11.01 -1.59
CA ASN A 244 24.99 -10.84 -3.01
C ASN A 244 24.09 -9.64 -3.29
N GLY A 245 24.70 -8.48 -3.56
CA GLY A 245 24.00 -7.34 -4.15
C GLY A 245 23.67 -7.50 -5.65
N ASN A 246 23.69 -8.72 -6.20
CA ASN A 246 23.66 -8.95 -7.64
C ASN A 246 23.02 -10.30 -8.09
N ASP A 247 21.93 -10.73 -7.44
CA ASP A 247 21.07 -11.78 -7.99
C ASP A 247 20.15 -11.15 -9.06
N GLY A 248 20.72 -10.98 -10.26
CA GLY A 248 20.09 -10.22 -11.34
C GLY A 248 18.94 -10.95 -12.04
N ASN A 249 17.77 -10.32 -12.07
CA ASN A 249 16.85 -10.38 -13.22
C ASN A 249 15.98 -9.11 -13.27
N SER A 250 16.63 -7.95 -13.50
CA SER A 250 15.94 -6.71 -13.88
C SER A 250 16.05 -6.54 -15.39
N THR A 251 15.11 -7.10 -16.14
CA THR A 251 14.89 -6.72 -17.54
C THR A 251 14.14 -5.39 -17.58
N SER A 252 14.90 -4.30 -17.59
CA SER A 252 14.45 -3.00 -18.09
C SER A 252 15.40 -2.57 -19.21
N PRO A 253 14.93 -2.07 -20.37
CA PRO A 253 15.81 -1.72 -21.47
C PRO A 253 16.69 -0.53 -21.08
N ALA A 254 18.00 -0.67 -21.22
CA ALA A 254 18.89 0.49 -21.21
C ALA A 254 18.71 1.26 -22.52
N GLU A 255 18.41 2.56 -22.43
CA GLU A 255 18.49 3.46 -23.57
C GLU A 255 19.96 3.59 -24.01
N GLU A 256 20.33 2.97 -25.13
CA GLU A 256 21.66 3.15 -25.71
C GLU A 256 21.70 4.44 -26.53
N ALA A 257 22.13 5.52 -25.89
CA ALA A 257 22.37 6.80 -26.53
C ALA A 257 23.70 6.78 -27.31
N THR A 258 23.68 6.45 -28.60
CA THR A 258 24.80 6.70 -29.51
C THR A 258 24.36 7.29 -30.85
N ASN A 259 24.91 8.46 -31.19
CA ASN A 259 24.99 9.02 -32.54
C ASN A 259 26.01 10.20 -32.50
N PRO A 260 26.60 10.65 -33.63
CA PRO A 260 26.49 10.14 -35.00
C PRO A 260 27.84 9.86 -35.69
N THR A 261 27.81 9.13 -36.82
CA THR A 261 28.82 9.26 -37.89
C THR A 261 28.13 9.25 -39.25
N SER A 262 28.53 10.17 -40.12
CA SER A 262 27.89 10.44 -41.42
C SER A 262 28.54 9.70 -42.59
N SER A 263 27.75 9.22 -43.55
CA SER A 263 28.12 9.09 -44.97
C SER A 263 26.86 8.91 -45.85
N SER A 264 26.81 9.60 -46.99
CA SER A 264 25.83 9.45 -48.08
C SER A 264 26.14 8.20 -48.94
N VAL A 265 25.38 7.73 -49.95
CA VAL A 265 24.27 8.20 -50.81
C VAL A 265 23.33 6.98 -51.07
N ALA A 266 22.14 6.98 -51.68
CA ALA A 266 21.39 7.92 -52.53
C ALA A 266 19.86 7.67 -52.45
N GLU A 267 19.07 8.31 -53.33
CA GLU A 267 17.60 8.24 -53.47
C GLU A 267 17.21 7.76 -54.89
N PRO A 268 16.03 7.15 -55.09
CA PRO A 268 15.08 7.78 -56.02
C PRO A 268 13.61 7.81 -55.52
N GLU A 269 12.92 8.87 -55.96
CA GLU A 269 11.53 9.24 -55.68
C GLU A 269 10.53 8.54 -56.66
N PRO A 270 9.21 8.89 -56.74
CA PRO A 270 8.14 8.08 -56.17
C PRO A 270 7.19 7.44 -57.21
N ALA A 271 6.25 6.61 -56.74
CA ALA A 271 5.06 6.23 -57.50
C ALA A 271 3.80 6.21 -56.62
N ALA A 272 2.76 6.93 -57.06
CA ALA A 272 1.42 6.99 -56.47
C ALA A 272 0.43 7.47 -57.55
N PRO A 273 -0.91 7.38 -57.37
CA PRO A 273 -1.68 6.58 -56.39
C PRO A 273 -2.73 5.67 -57.07
N ALA A 274 -3.47 4.90 -56.27
CA ALA A 274 -4.80 4.40 -56.65
C ALA A 274 -5.77 4.47 -55.46
N ALA A 275 -6.91 5.15 -55.65
CA ALA A 275 -8.08 5.06 -54.75
C ALA A 275 -8.81 3.72 -55.01
N THR A 276 -9.69 3.16 -54.18
CA THR A 276 -10.74 3.64 -53.25
C THR A 276 -10.88 2.57 -52.12
N ALA A 277 -11.69 2.63 -51.05
CA ALA A 277 -12.99 3.27 -50.84
C ALA A 277 -13.29 3.53 -49.34
N THR A 278 -14.36 4.29 -49.10
CA THR A 278 -14.88 4.73 -47.81
C THR A 278 -15.60 3.66 -46.98
N ALA A 279 -15.43 3.72 -45.65
CA ALA A 279 -16.41 3.23 -44.67
C ALA A 279 -16.52 4.23 -43.51
N SER A 280 -17.70 4.82 -43.30
CA SER A 280 -17.94 5.80 -42.23
C SER A 280 -18.14 5.14 -40.85
N PRO A 281 -17.75 5.80 -39.74
CA PRO A 281 -18.08 5.34 -38.40
C PRO A 281 -19.56 5.56 -38.08
N SER A 282 -20.16 4.64 -37.32
CA SER A 282 -21.48 4.84 -36.70
C SER A 282 -21.39 5.75 -35.46
N PRO A 283 -22.43 6.54 -35.15
CA PRO A 283 -22.32 7.63 -34.18
C PRO A 283 -22.30 7.18 -32.72
N ILE A 284 -21.54 7.94 -31.92
CA ILE A 284 -21.57 7.92 -30.46
C ILE A 284 -22.92 8.50 -29.99
N SER A 285 -23.66 7.75 -29.17
CA SER A 285 -24.84 8.27 -28.48
C SER A 285 -24.43 9.01 -27.21
N ASN A 286 -24.57 10.34 -27.23
CA ASN A 286 -24.43 11.17 -26.03
C ASN A 286 -25.79 11.28 -25.33
N ASP A 287 -26.04 10.46 -24.30
CA ASP A 287 -27.16 10.65 -23.37
C ASP A 287 -26.65 11.16 -22.01
N PRO A 288 -26.82 12.46 -21.68
CA PRO A 288 -26.33 13.04 -20.45
C PRO A 288 -27.34 12.90 -19.30
N THR A 289 -27.86 11.68 -19.04
CA THR A 289 -29.00 11.50 -18.10
C THR A 289 -28.85 10.38 -17.05
N GLN A 290 -27.64 10.09 -16.54
CA GLN A 290 -27.52 9.35 -15.27
C GLN A 290 -26.24 9.62 -14.46
N LEU A 291 -26.18 10.76 -13.77
CA LEU A 291 -25.26 10.99 -12.65
C LEU A 291 -25.97 10.69 -11.32
N PRO A 292 -25.38 9.89 -10.41
CA PRO A 292 -25.91 9.74 -9.05
C PRO A 292 -25.79 11.06 -8.27
N PRO A 293 -26.73 11.37 -7.34
CA PRO A 293 -26.83 12.68 -6.73
C PRO A 293 -25.63 13.02 -5.84
N VAL A 294 -25.06 14.21 -6.06
CA VAL A 294 -24.04 14.81 -5.21
C VAL A 294 -24.67 15.17 -3.86
N HIS A 295 -24.12 14.65 -2.76
CA HIS A 295 -24.55 14.98 -1.41
C HIS A 295 -24.13 16.41 -1.04
N ASN A 296 -24.99 17.39 -1.34
CA ASN A 296 -24.72 18.79 -1.02
C ASN A 296 -25.07 19.11 0.46
N SER A 297 -24.25 19.95 1.11
CA SER A 297 -24.19 20.10 2.57
C SER A 297 -25.17 21.13 3.16
N GLU A 298 -26.40 21.21 2.64
CA GLU A 298 -27.39 22.24 3.04
C GLU A 298 -28.72 21.66 3.55
N ASN A 299 -28.69 20.95 4.69
CA ASN A 299 -29.93 20.75 5.46
C ASN A 299 -29.77 20.66 6.99
N CYS A 300 -28.77 21.35 7.56
CA CYS A 300 -28.61 21.50 9.01
C CYS A 300 -29.01 22.90 9.51
N LYS A 301 -30.28 23.27 9.36
CA LYS A 301 -30.89 24.42 10.07
C LYS A 301 -32.22 24.02 10.70
N GLY A 302 -32.18 23.65 11.98
CA GLY A 302 -33.39 23.46 12.80
C GLY A 302 -33.08 23.11 14.26
N GLY A 303 -33.59 23.92 15.20
CA GLY A 303 -33.72 23.51 16.61
C GLY A 303 -32.57 23.91 17.57
N LYS A 304 -32.45 25.20 17.90
CA LYS A 304 -31.82 25.58 19.18
C LYS A 304 -32.73 25.11 20.34
N ASN A 305 -32.22 24.30 21.26
CA ASN A 305 -32.79 24.22 22.60
C ASN A 305 -31.70 24.02 23.67
N LYS A 306 -31.47 25.06 24.48
CA LYS A 306 -30.63 25.00 25.68
C LYS A 306 -31.48 24.48 26.84
N ARG A 307 -31.07 23.40 27.52
CA ARG A 307 -31.36 23.15 28.94
C ARG A 307 -30.46 22.04 29.53
N GLY A 308 -29.90 22.30 30.72
CA GLY A 308 -29.56 21.23 31.68
C GLY A 308 -28.21 20.50 31.56
N ARG A 309 -27.09 21.18 31.86
CA ARG A 309 -25.89 20.49 32.39
C ARG A 309 -26.12 20.15 33.88
N ARG A 310 -26.05 18.87 34.30
CA ARG A 310 -25.43 18.39 35.57
C ARG A 310 -25.64 16.88 35.80
N ALA A 311 -24.66 16.26 36.46
CA ALA A 311 -24.55 14.82 36.78
C ALA A 311 -24.46 13.91 35.53
N PHE A 312 -23.62 12.89 35.46
CA PHE A 312 -22.98 12.12 36.53
C PHE A 312 -21.45 12.24 36.57
N ARG A 313 -20.92 12.41 37.78
CA ARG A 313 -19.55 12.06 38.17
C ARG A 313 -19.69 11.25 39.46
N ASN A 314 -18.85 10.23 39.63
CA ASN A 314 -18.79 9.27 40.76
C ASN A 314 -19.74 8.06 40.67
N ALA A 315 -19.14 6.90 40.38
CA ALA A 315 -19.58 5.58 40.85
C ALA A 315 -18.38 4.60 40.84
N ILE A 316 -17.36 4.87 41.67
CA ILE A 316 -16.46 3.83 42.17
C ILE A 316 -16.70 3.76 43.67
N LEU A 317 -17.21 2.62 44.16
CA LEU A 317 -16.87 1.94 45.42
C LEU A 317 -17.99 0.96 45.82
N LYS A 318 -17.60 -0.30 46.05
CA LYS A 318 -18.28 -1.35 46.83
C LYS A 318 -19.60 -1.93 46.28
N ALA A 319 -19.45 -3.03 45.53
CA ALA A 319 -19.92 -4.35 45.98
C ALA A 319 -18.81 -5.37 45.65
#